data_AF-A0A1H7USF1-F1
#
_entry.id   AF-A0A1H7USF1-F1
#
_cell.length_a   1.000
_cell.length_b   1.000
_cell.length_c   1.000
_cell.angle_alpha   90.00
_cell.angle_beta   90.00
_cell.angle_gamma   90.00
#
_symmetry.space_group_name_H-M   'P 1'
#
loop_
_entity.id
_entity.type
_entity.pdbx_description
1 polymer ?
#
loop_
_entity_poly.entity_id
_entity_poly.type
_entity_poly.pdbx_seq_one_letter_code
_entity_poly.pdbx_strand_id
1 'polypeptide(L)'
;MTGVGFKATKKTIKHLTKIRTNTTLLHSEYKPVPVEKRLENTKVVKMENGYAKIYVGDSKEGWVESLNEYLNLLTKKENEEIHTIKISYNSVRPEGERLKTFGGTASGPSPLQEMFEGINKVLKNEIDPYLDPIETDEKGYGNVRPVHLLDIGNLIGANVVVGGVRRTAEIFLFDADDHESMFAKYGMNGIWTEEQLAHHKKIGKLLEKSGLKPRWFDNLNAVGDRREGLDHRRMSNNSIAFEKKPERDFLHLVFEMMQLEGEPGFFNMEEARRRRPNAEGVNPCGEIILDSKGVCNLTTINVKAFVQENEDGTHSLDLDGLKRAQELSARIGLRMTLTPLEIDSWNEIQQRDRLIGTSVTGWKDALALVNATDEDEVKWMNELRDASRNAADEYAKALRVNAPLLATTVKPEGTLSQVAGGVSPGVHMSHSPYYIRRVRINATDPLVKVAKELGWKIHAEIGTANIYDQSELAKAEVIEQARTVVIDFPVASGAKRTKEDTSVDEQFDTYFRFQRNYVEHNASNTIDVKPGEWAQAEQRVWDGWNDFVGVSFLSHDGGTYTLAPYEACTKEEYEELKASMRPFDAGLLHQFEKSETEADLETMEACSSGVCPIR
;
A
#
# COMPACT_ATOMS: atom_id res chain seq x y z
N MET A 1 3.33 -5.51 10.37
CA MET A 1 3.38 -5.55 8.89
C MET A 1 3.37 -4.11 8.41
N THR A 2 4.36 -3.75 7.61
CA THR A 2 4.64 -2.39 7.12
C THR A 2 4.59 -2.41 5.59
N GLY A 3 4.22 -1.29 4.97
CA GLY A 3 4.38 -1.14 3.52
C GLY A 3 5.84 -0.89 3.14
N VAL A 4 6.25 -1.29 1.94
CA VAL A 4 7.64 -1.19 1.46
C VAL A 4 7.69 -0.58 0.06
N GLY A 5 8.48 0.47 -0.10
CA GLY A 5 8.89 0.94 -1.42
C GLY A 5 10.19 0.27 -1.83
N PHE A 6 10.23 -0.30 -3.03
CA PHE A 6 11.45 -0.89 -3.59
C PHE A 6 11.69 -0.39 -5.00
N LYS A 7 12.96 -0.25 -5.37
CA LYS A 7 13.39 0.30 -6.66
C LYS A 7 14.28 -0.69 -7.38
N ALA A 8 13.98 -0.94 -8.66
CA ALA A 8 14.89 -1.63 -9.55
C ALA A 8 15.14 -0.78 -10.80
N THR A 9 16.40 -0.41 -10.99
CA THR A 9 16.88 0.30 -12.18
C THR A 9 17.77 -0.62 -13.01
N LYS A 10 17.89 -0.34 -14.31
CA LYS A 10 18.87 -0.97 -15.21
C LYS A 10 20.29 -0.80 -14.67
N LYS A 11 20.57 0.30 -13.97
CA LYS A 11 21.86 0.52 -13.29
C LYS A 11 22.07 -0.44 -12.12
N THR A 12 21.11 -0.53 -11.20
CA THR A 12 21.23 -1.41 -10.01
C THR A 12 21.36 -2.88 -10.40
N ILE A 13 20.68 -3.30 -11.47
CA ILE A 13 20.69 -4.68 -11.93
C ILE A 13 22.05 -5.12 -12.48
N LYS A 14 22.81 -4.21 -13.10
CA LYS A 14 24.18 -4.52 -13.56
C LYS A 14 25.13 -4.91 -12.42
N HIS A 15 24.79 -4.56 -11.18
CA HIS A 15 25.56 -4.90 -9.99
C HIS A 15 25.01 -6.12 -9.24
N LEU A 16 23.87 -6.67 -9.67
CA LEU A 16 23.33 -7.89 -9.08
C LEU A 16 24.12 -9.11 -9.56
N THR A 17 24.22 -10.10 -8.67
CA THR A 17 24.83 -11.38 -9.03
C THR A 17 23.92 -12.09 -10.02
N LYS A 18 24.52 -12.68 -11.08
CA LYS A 18 23.77 -13.51 -12.02
C LYS A 18 23.07 -14.66 -11.29
N ILE A 19 21.91 -15.04 -11.78
CA ILE A 19 21.09 -16.10 -11.18
C ILE A 19 20.95 -17.28 -12.13
N ARG A 20 20.99 -18.50 -11.60
CA ARG A 20 20.74 -19.72 -12.36
C ARG A 20 19.26 -19.91 -12.62
N THR A 21 18.93 -20.28 -13.85
CA THR A 21 17.54 -20.61 -14.26
C THR A 21 17.37 -22.11 -14.57
N ASN A 22 18.48 -22.86 -14.62
CA ASN A 22 18.53 -24.27 -15.02
C ASN A 22 18.36 -25.27 -13.85
N THR A 23 17.72 -24.87 -12.76
CA THR A 23 17.45 -25.75 -11.60
C THR A 23 16.02 -26.28 -11.61
N THR A 24 15.79 -27.45 -11.05
CA THR A 24 14.46 -28.01 -10.80
C THR A 24 14.01 -27.69 -9.38
N LEU A 25 12.84 -27.08 -9.21
CA LEU A 25 12.20 -26.86 -7.90
C LEU A 25 11.22 -28.01 -7.63
N LEU A 26 11.28 -28.58 -6.42
CA LEU A 26 10.34 -29.59 -5.94
C LEU A 26 9.79 -29.18 -4.57
N HIS A 27 8.49 -29.39 -4.35
CA HIS A 27 7.88 -29.21 -3.04
C HIS A 27 7.69 -30.57 -2.37
N SER A 28 7.99 -30.65 -1.07
CA SER A 28 7.67 -31.83 -0.27
C SER A 28 6.18 -31.83 0.06
N GLU A 29 5.57 -33.01 0.08
CA GLU A 29 4.22 -33.18 0.64
C GLU A 29 4.20 -32.62 2.09
N TYR A 30 3.25 -31.74 2.36
CA TYR A 30 3.12 -31.12 3.69
C TYR A 30 2.59 -32.12 4.70
N LYS A 31 3.42 -32.46 5.68
CA LYS A 31 3.09 -33.31 6.83
C LYS A 31 3.50 -32.58 8.10
N PRO A 32 2.59 -31.81 8.73
CA PRO A 32 2.94 -30.98 9.88
C PRO A 32 3.55 -31.84 10.99
N VAL A 33 4.63 -31.37 11.58
CA VAL A 33 5.21 -31.98 12.77
C VAL A 33 4.60 -31.38 14.04
N PRO A 34 4.58 -32.12 15.16
CA PRO A 34 4.23 -31.59 16.47
C PRO A 34 5.02 -30.32 16.81
N VAL A 35 4.42 -29.41 17.59
CA VAL A 35 4.96 -28.08 17.91
C VAL A 35 6.39 -28.16 18.43
N GLU A 36 6.68 -29.13 19.30
CA GLU A 36 7.99 -29.35 19.92
C GLU A 36 9.07 -29.84 18.94
N LYS A 37 8.68 -30.25 17.73
CA LYS A 37 9.59 -30.69 16.65
C LYS A 37 9.70 -29.67 15.52
N ARG A 38 8.92 -28.58 15.55
CA ARG A 38 9.00 -27.52 14.54
C ARG A 38 10.34 -26.83 14.67
N LEU A 39 11.03 -26.67 13.55
CA LEU A 39 12.22 -25.83 13.49
C LEU A 39 11.79 -24.38 13.66
N GLU A 40 12.47 -23.60 14.49
CA GLU A 40 12.26 -22.15 14.55
C GLU A 40 12.92 -21.45 13.36
N ASN A 41 14.18 -21.81 13.07
CA ASN A 41 14.99 -21.27 11.98
C ASN A 41 15.07 -22.25 10.81
N THR A 42 15.33 -21.72 9.61
CA THR A 42 15.45 -22.55 8.41
C THR A 42 16.75 -23.36 8.43
N LYS A 43 16.65 -24.61 7.96
CA LYS A 43 17.81 -25.50 7.81
C LYS A 43 17.95 -25.96 6.36
N VAL A 44 19.17 -25.92 5.83
CA VAL A 44 19.51 -26.43 4.50
C VAL A 44 20.39 -27.66 4.60
N VAL A 45 20.09 -28.68 3.80
CA VAL A 45 20.90 -29.90 3.66
C VAL A 45 21.26 -30.08 2.19
N LYS A 46 22.55 -29.97 1.86
CA LYS A 46 23.07 -30.29 0.52
C LYS A 46 23.53 -31.75 0.49
N MET A 47 23.21 -32.45 -0.58
CA MET A 47 23.51 -33.86 -0.79
C MET A 47 24.52 -34.01 -1.92
N GLU A 48 25.38 -35.03 -1.84
CA GLU A 48 26.45 -35.27 -2.84
C GLU A 48 25.93 -35.59 -4.25
N ASN A 49 24.65 -35.93 -4.38
CA ASN A 49 23.99 -36.24 -5.65
C ASN A 49 23.39 -35.01 -6.36
N GLY A 50 23.76 -33.78 -5.99
CA GLY A 50 23.28 -32.56 -6.63
C GLY A 50 21.89 -32.08 -6.15
N TYR A 51 21.41 -32.60 -5.02
CA TYR A 51 20.17 -32.16 -4.39
C TYR A 51 20.43 -31.24 -3.20
N ALA A 52 19.68 -30.16 -3.09
CA ALA A 52 19.59 -29.36 -1.88
C ALA A 52 18.18 -29.43 -1.31
N LYS A 53 18.05 -29.59 0.01
CA LYS A 53 16.76 -29.57 0.70
C LYS A 53 16.68 -28.44 1.73
N ILE A 54 15.71 -27.56 1.57
CA ILE A 54 15.38 -26.48 2.51
C ILE A 54 14.25 -26.96 3.42
N TYR A 55 14.46 -26.92 4.73
CA TYR A 55 13.45 -27.14 5.75
C TYR A 55 13.08 -25.79 6.35
N VAL A 56 11.89 -25.28 6.01
CA VAL A 56 11.45 -23.95 6.40
C VAL A 56 11.17 -23.91 7.90
N GLY A 57 11.65 -22.88 8.59
CA GLY A 57 11.37 -22.64 10.01
C GLY A 57 9.98 -22.03 10.26
N ASP A 58 9.43 -22.21 11.45
CA ASP A 58 8.12 -21.74 11.93
C ASP A 58 8.22 -20.38 12.65
N SER A 59 8.97 -19.46 12.07
CA SER A 59 9.14 -18.08 12.54
C SER A 59 9.24 -17.13 11.34
N LYS A 60 9.13 -15.82 11.58
CA LYS A 60 9.27 -14.83 10.50
C LYS A 60 10.70 -14.85 9.93
N GLU A 61 11.66 -14.98 10.82
CA GLU A 61 13.08 -15.09 10.54
C GLU A 61 13.33 -16.36 9.71
N GLY A 62 12.76 -17.49 10.11
CA GLY A 62 12.81 -18.74 9.36
C GLY A 62 12.25 -18.61 7.94
N TRP A 63 11.15 -17.89 7.75
CA TRP A 63 10.60 -17.64 6.41
C TRP A 63 11.56 -16.80 5.57
N VAL A 64 12.12 -15.72 6.12
CA VAL A 64 13.12 -14.87 5.45
C VAL A 64 14.38 -15.66 5.10
N GLU A 65 14.91 -16.46 6.02
CA GLU A 65 16.06 -17.33 5.80
C GLU A 65 15.80 -18.33 4.68
N SER A 66 14.60 -18.91 4.58
CA SER A 66 14.27 -19.85 3.50
C SER A 66 14.35 -19.23 2.11
N LEU A 67 13.90 -17.98 1.97
CA LEU A 67 14.03 -17.22 0.73
C LEU A 67 15.49 -16.89 0.43
N ASN A 68 16.25 -16.43 1.43
CA ASN A 68 17.67 -16.14 1.28
C ASN A 68 18.46 -17.38 0.85
N GLU A 69 18.20 -18.54 1.46
CA GLU A 69 18.86 -19.79 1.13
C GLU A 69 18.48 -20.30 -0.26
N TYR A 70 17.21 -20.16 -0.66
CA TYR A 70 16.79 -20.45 -2.02
C TYR A 70 17.55 -19.59 -3.05
N LEU A 71 17.64 -18.27 -2.83
CA LEU A 71 18.38 -17.38 -3.72
C LEU A 71 19.90 -17.65 -3.69
N ASN A 72 20.48 -18.00 -2.54
CA ASN A 72 21.88 -18.39 -2.41
C ASN A 72 22.22 -19.63 -3.23
N LEU A 73 21.33 -20.64 -3.23
CA LEU A 73 21.49 -21.85 -4.05
C LEU A 73 21.50 -21.55 -5.56
N LEU A 74 20.80 -20.50 -5.98
CA LEU A 74 20.73 -20.08 -7.39
C LEU A 74 21.84 -19.12 -7.82
N THR A 75 22.50 -18.43 -6.89
CA THR A 75 23.43 -17.33 -7.22
C THR A 75 24.88 -17.62 -6.86
N LYS A 76 25.16 -18.37 -5.78
CA LYS A 76 26.54 -18.66 -5.36
C LYS A 76 27.17 -19.76 -6.21
N LYS A 77 28.40 -19.54 -6.67
CA LYS A 77 29.16 -20.48 -7.51
C LYS A 77 29.45 -21.82 -6.82
N GLU A 78 29.55 -21.84 -5.49
CA GLU A 78 29.76 -23.05 -4.70
C GLU A 78 28.56 -24.01 -4.70
N ASN A 79 27.44 -23.63 -5.33
CA ASN A 79 26.22 -24.44 -5.45
C ASN A 79 25.97 -24.88 -6.90
N GLU A 80 26.97 -24.75 -7.78
CA GLU A 80 26.80 -25.00 -9.22
C GLU A 80 26.42 -26.47 -9.51
N GLU A 81 26.88 -27.41 -8.68
CA GLU A 81 26.55 -28.83 -8.74
C GLU A 81 25.10 -29.15 -8.34
N ILE A 82 24.42 -28.23 -7.66
CA ILE A 82 23.02 -28.42 -7.26
C ILE A 82 22.14 -28.23 -8.49
N HIS A 83 21.50 -29.30 -8.97
CA HIS A 83 20.55 -29.23 -10.08
C HIS A 83 19.09 -29.27 -9.61
N THR A 84 18.83 -29.77 -8.39
CA THR A 84 17.47 -29.87 -7.84
C THR A 84 17.40 -29.28 -6.43
N ILE A 85 16.45 -28.38 -6.21
CA ILE A 85 16.14 -27.77 -4.91
C ILE A 85 14.78 -28.29 -4.45
N LYS A 86 14.73 -28.89 -3.25
CA LYS A 86 13.51 -29.39 -2.63
C LYS A 86 13.17 -28.59 -1.39
N ILE A 87 11.94 -28.09 -1.26
CA ILE A 87 11.51 -27.32 -0.09
C ILE A 87 10.55 -28.16 0.76
N SER A 88 10.67 -28.09 2.08
CA SER A 88 9.82 -28.78 3.04
C SER A 88 9.24 -27.77 4.04
N TYR A 89 7.92 -27.76 4.13
CA TYR A 89 7.17 -26.83 4.98
C TYR A 89 6.67 -27.48 6.27
N ASN A 90 7.10 -28.71 6.58
CA ASN A 90 6.53 -29.52 7.65
C ASN A 90 6.62 -28.89 9.05
N SER A 91 7.57 -27.97 9.26
CA SER A 91 7.66 -27.22 10.52
C SER A 91 6.70 -26.03 10.56
N VAL A 92 6.30 -25.47 9.42
CA VAL A 92 5.40 -24.31 9.37
C VAL A 92 4.06 -24.71 9.97
N ARG A 93 3.55 -23.90 10.87
CA ARG A 93 2.25 -24.13 11.52
C ARG A 93 1.09 -24.20 10.50
N PRO A 94 0.05 -25.01 10.75
CA PRO A 94 -1.13 -25.12 9.89
C PRO A 94 -1.95 -23.83 9.85
N GLU A 95 -2.78 -23.72 8.81
CA GLU A 95 -3.78 -22.65 8.69
C GLU A 95 -4.74 -22.67 9.88
N GLY A 96 -5.12 -21.49 10.36
CA GLY A 96 -6.01 -21.32 11.52
C GLY A 96 -5.31 -21.30 12.87
N GLU A 97 -4.03 -21.71 12.97
CA GLU A 97 -3.32 -21.69 14.26
C GLU A 97 -3.07 -20.26 14.74
N ARG A 98 -3.42 -19.95 16.01
CA ARG A 98 -3.38 -18.58 16.55
C ARG A 98 -1.96 -18.01 16.62
N LEU A 99 -1.80 -16.75 16.21
CA LEU A 99 -0.53 -16.03 16.30
C LEU A 99 -0.38 -15.35 17.68
N LYS A 100 0.73 -15.64 18.37
CA LYS A 100 0.98 -15.12 19.74
C LYS A 100 1.19 -13.61 19.82
N THR A 101 1.83 -13.01 18.81
CA THR A 101 2.35 -11.63 18.89
C THR A 101 1.62 -10.61 18.00
N PHE A 102 0.94 -11.04 16.94
CA PHE A 102 0.34 -10.13 15.94
C PHE A 102 -1.20 -10.08 15.97
N GLY A 103 -1.85 -10.90 16.81
CA GLY A 103 -3.28 -11.18 16.69
C GLY A 103 -3.61 -12.01 15.43
N GLY A 104 -4.82 -12.54 15.35
CA GLY A 104 -5.27 -13.37 14.22
C GLY A 104 -4.72 -14.80 14.19
N THR A 105 -4.86 -15.45 13.04
CA THR A 105 -4.51 -16.85 12.79
C THR A 105 -3.50 -16.98 11.65
N ALA A 106 -2.76 -18.09 11.62
CA ALA A 106 -1.78 -18.37 10.59
C ALA A 106 -2.45 -18.75 9.26
N SER A 107 -1.80 -18.42 8.14
CA SER A 107 -2.23 -18.81 6.79
C SER A 107 -1.86 -20.24 6.39
N GLY A 108 -1.10 -20.95 7.22
CA GLY A 108 -0.48 -22.20 6.81
C GLY A 108 0.68 -22.01 5.82
N PRO A 109 1.21 -23.12 5.26
CA PRO A 109 2.39 -23.13 4.39
C PRO A 109 2.13 -22.80 2.92
N SER A 110 0.88 -22.88 2.46
CA SER A 110 0.54 -22.71 1.03
C SER A 110 1.05 -21.40 0.42
N PRO A 111 0.99 -20.24 1.11
CA PRO A 111 1.48 -18.98 0.54
C PRO A 111 2.99 -18.98 0.27
N LEU A 112 3.78 -19.64 1.13
CA LEU A 112 5.22 -19.83 0.90
C LEU A 112 5.46 -20.72 -0.33
N GLN A 113 4.70 -21.80 -0.47
CA GLN A 113 4.80 -22.69 -1.60
C GLN A 113 4.49 -21.97 -2.92
N GLU A 114 3.43 -21.18 -2.95
CA GLU A 114 3.05 -20.34 -4.10
C GLU A 114 4.12 -19.30 -4.43
N MET A 115 4.74 -18.67 -3.42
CA MET A 115 5.84 -17.73 -3.61
C MET A 115 7.05 -18.39 -4.30
N PHE A 116 7.54 -19.51 -3.78
CA PHE A 116 8.69 -20.21 -4.37
C PHE A 116 8.40 -20.71 -5.78
N GLU A 117 7.20 -21.25 -6.01
CA GLU A 117 6.74 -21.68 -7.32
C GLU A 117 6.69 -20.51 -8.31
N GLY A 118 6.10 -19.39 -7.89
CA GLY A 118 6.05 -18.16 -8.68
C GLY A 118 7.43 -17.65 -9.04
N ILE A 119 8.36 -17.58 -8.07
CA ILE A 119 9.75 -17.13 -8.34
C ILE A 119 10.43 -18.06 -9.35
N ASN A 120 10.27 -19.39 -9.21
CA ASN A 120 10.79 -20.34 -10.20
C ASN A 120 10.22 -20.09 -11.61
N LYS A 121 8.91 -19.82 -11.71
CA LYS A 121 8.25 -19.50 -13.00
C LYS A 121 8.74 -18.17 -13.59
N VAL A 122 8.97 -17.13 -12.78
CA VAL A 122 9.56 -15.87 -13.23
C VAL A 122 10.91 -16.13 -13.90
N LEU A 123 11.80 -16.86 -13.21
CA LEU A 123 13.15 -17.12 -13.70
C LEU A 123 13.20 -17.98 -14.96
N LYS A 124 12.14 -18.76 -15.23
CA LYS A 124 12.01 -19.63 -16.40
C LYS A 124 11.14 -19.05 -17.51
N ASN A 125 10.71 -17.79 -17.38
CA ASN A 125 9.84 -17.12 -18.35
C ASN A 125 8.48 -17.86 -18.56
N GLU A 126 7.92 -18.39 -17.48
CA GLU A 126 6.67 -19.17 -17.49
C GLU A 126 5.46 -18.36 -16.98
N ILE A 127 5.66 -17.09 -16.57
CA ILE A 127 4.58 -16.20 -16.09
C ILE A 127 4.02 -15.34 -17.22
N ASP A 128 4.87 -14.58 -17.91
CA ASP A 128 4.48 -13.64 -18.95
C ASP A 128 5.11 -14.07 -20.29
N PRO A 129 4.37 -14.76 -21.17
CA PRO A 129 4.93 -15.36 -22.38
C PRO A 129 5.42 -14.33 -23.40
N TYR A 130 5.13 -13.04 -23.19
CA TYR A 130 5.58 -11.96 -24.06
C TYR A 130 6.87 -11.30 -23.60
N LEU A 131 7.38 -11.63 -22.41
CA LEU A 131 8.72 -11.23 -22.00
C LEU A 131 9.75 -12.11 -22.71
N ASP A 132 10.85 -11.51 -23.15
CA ASP A 132 11.97 -12.28 -23.67
C ASP A 132 12.62 -13.05 -22.52
N PRO A 133 13.04 -14.31 -22.70
CA PRO A 133 13.63 -15.11 -21.63
C PRO A 133 14.91 -14.47 -21.08
N ILE A 134 15.32 -14.85 -19.87
CA ILE A 134 16.62 -14.47 -19.33
C ILE A 134 17.70 -15.11 -20.19
N GLU A 135 18.56 -14.28 -20.80
CA GLU A 135 19.75 -14.77 -21.49
C GLU A 135 20.75 -15.34 -20.48
N THR A 136 21.15 -16.60 -20.69
CA THR A 136 22.02 -17.34 -19.78
C THR A 136 23.28 -17.83 -20.48
N ASP A 137 24.34 -18.02 -19.70
CA ASP A 137 25.53 -18.75 -20.17
C ASP A 137 25.32 -20.27 -20.15
N GLU A 138 26.33 -21.04 -20.57
CA GLU A 138 26.29 -22.51 -20.63
C GLU A 138 25.98 -23.18 -19.27
N LYS A 139 26.22 -22.46 -18.16
CA LYS A 139 25.99 -22.93 -16.79
C LYS A 139 24.62 -22.48 -16.26
N GLY A 140 23.83 -21.79 -17.09
CA GLY A 140 22.49 -21.31 -16.78
C GLY A 140 22.45 -19.99 -16.02
N TYR A 141 23.57 -19.28 -15.85
CA TYR A 141 23.60 -17.99 -15.16
C TYR A 141 23.22 -16.85 -16.09
N GLY A 142 22.21 -16.07 -15.70
CA GLY A 142 21.72 -14.91 -16.44
C GLY A 142 21.50 -13.69 -15.57
N ASN A 143 21.35 -12.53 -16.21
CA ASN A 143 20.99 -11.29 -15.53
C ASN A 143 19.47 -11.16 -15.50
N VAL A 144 18.90 -10.94 -14.30
CA VAL A 144 17.50 -10.52 -14.18
C VAL A 144 17.30 -9.13 -14.78
N ARG A 145 16.04 -8.74 -15.00
CA ARG A 145 15.63 -7.42 -15.49
C ARG A 145 14.67 -6.80 -14.46
N PRO A 146 14.38 -5.50 -14.50
CA PRO A 146 13.59 -4.89 -13.42
C PRO A 146 12.18 -5.50 -13.32
N VAL A 147 11.57 -5.88 -14.45
CA VAL A 147 10.28 -6.60 -14.47
C VAL A 147 10.33 -7.94 -13.70
N HIS A 148 11.46 -8.66 -13.72
CA HIS A 148 11.60 -9.88 -12.91
C HIS A 148 11.66 -9.56 -11.41
N LEU A 149 12.28 -8.44 -11.02
CA LEU A 149 12.32 -8.00 -9.62
C LEU A 149 10.97 -7.45 -9.15
N LEU A 150 10.23 -6.78 -10.03
CA LEU A 150 8.81 -6.45 -9.83
C LEU A 150 8.02 -7.72 -9.51
N ASP A 151 8.11 -8.75 -10.37
CA ASP A 151 7.34 -9.98 -10.19
C ASP A 151 7.75 -10.72 -8.90
N ILE A 152 9.05 -10.85 -8.63
CA ILE A 152 9.55 -11.48 -7.38
C ILE A 152 9.11 -10.69 -6.14
N GLY A 153 9.22 -9.36 -6.16
CA GLY A 153 8.78 -8.51 -5.04
C GLY A 153 7.29 -8.67 -4.76
N ASN A 154 6.47 -8.61 -5.82
CA ASN A 154 5.03 -8.80 -5.72
C ASN A 154 4.62 -10.21 -5.22
N LEU A 155 5.36 -11.26 -5.59
CA LEU A 155 5.13 -12.62 -5.07
C LEU A 155 5.47 -12.74 -3.58
N ILE A 156 6.52 -12.04 -3.12
CA ILE A 156 6.84 -11.92 -1.70
C ILE A 156 5.71 -11.15 -0.98
N GLY A 157 5.21 -10.07 -1.57
CA GLY A 157 4.06 -9.32 -1.07
C GLY A 157 2.82 -10.19 -0.94
N ALA A 158 2.49 -10.96 -1.97
CA ALA A 158 1.33 -11.86 -2.01
C ALA A 158 1.37 -12.91 -0.89
N ASN A 159 2.54 -13.54 -0.67
CA ASN A 159 2.77 -14.49 0.43
C ASN A 159 2.36 -13.90 1.79
N VAL A 160 2.64 -12.61 2.01
CA VAL A 160 2.36 -11.91 3.26
C VAL A 160 0.87 -11.55 3.41
N VAL A 161 0.14 -11.31 2.32
CA VAL A 161 -1.30 -10.97 2.33
C VAL A 161 -2.20 -12.14 2.71
N VAL A 162 -1.88 -13.35 2.27
CA VAL A 162 -2.74 -14.54 2.47
C VAL A 162 -2.91 -14.90 3.96
N GLY A 163 -2.09 -14.30 4.85
CA GLY A 163 -2.28 -14.22 6.31
C GLY A 163 -3.59 -13.59 6.79
N GLY A 164 -4.43 -13.05 5.90
CA GLY A 164 -5.85 -12.78 6.17
C GLY A 164 -6.17 -11.54 7.00
N VAL A 165 -5.17 -10.81 7.50
CA VAL A 165 -5.40 -9.64 8.39
C VAL A 165 -5.17 -8.30 7.69
N ARG A 166 -4.32 -8.20 6.64
CA ARG A 166 -4.00 -6.92 5.96
C ARG A 166 -3.60 -7.12 4.49
N ARG A 167 -3.98 -6.15 3.64
CA ARG A 167 -3.44 -6.00 2.26
C ARG A 167 -1.97 -5.55 2.33
N THR A 168 -1.11 -6.09 1.47
CA THR A 168 0.26 -5.57 1.29
C THR A 168 0.17 -4.18 0.68
N ALA A 169 1.17 -3.35 0.97
CA ALA A 169 1.27 -2.00 0.45
C ALA A 169 2.67 -1.84 -0.11
N GLU A 170 2.83 -2.11 -1.40
CA GLU A 170 4.10 -1.96 -2.09
C GLU A 170 4.05 -0.83 -3.11
N ILE A 171 5.19 -0.17 -3.29
CA ILE A 171 5.42 0.68 -4.45
C ILE A 171 6.71 0.24 -5.14
N PHE A 172 6.63 0.02 -6.45
CA PHE A 172 7.77 -0.35 -7.27
C PHE A 172 8.21 0.83 -8.12
N LEU A 173 9.44 1.27 -7.91
CA LEU A 173 10.07 2.35 -8.68
C LEU A 173 10.99 1.77 -9.77
N PHE A 174 10.86 2.27 -11.00
CA PHE A 174 11.65 1.84 -12.15
C PHE A 174 12.08 3.01 -13.04
N ASP A 175 13.08 2.79 -13.90
CA ASP A 175 13.60 3.81 -14.81
C ASP A 175 12.56 4.19 -15.88
N ALA A 176 12.54 5.46 -16.31
CA ALA A 176 11.63 5.93 -17.36
C ALA A 176 11.78 5.20 -18.71
N ASP A 177 12.96 4.63 -18.98
CA ASP A 177 13.24 3.89 -20.21
C ASP A 177 13.03 2.37 -20.06
N ASP A 178 12.53 1.90 -18.92
CA ASP A 178 12.18 0.50 -18.68
C ASP A 178 10.72 0.21 -19.02
N HIS A 179 10.48 -0.01 -20.31
CA HIS A 179 9.14 -0.24 -20.85
C HIS A 179 8.53 -1.58 -20.41
N GLU A 180 9.32 -2.61 -20.08
CA GLU A 180 8.77 -3.88 -19.57
C GLU A 180 8.02 -3.66 -18.26
N SER A 181 8.63 -2.90 -17.34
CA SER A 181 8.01 -2.52 -16.06
C SER A 181 6.86 -1.52 -16.25
N MET A 182 7.00 -0.57 -17.18
CA MET A 182 5.98 0.43 -17.49
C MET A 182 4.66 -0.20 -17.95
N PHE A 183 4.72 -1.25 -18.78
CA PHE A 183 3.54 -1.93 -19.30
C PHE A 183 3.15 -3.19 -18.51
N ALA A 184 3.83 -3.50 -17.40
CA ALA A 184 3.65 -4.75 -16.67
C ALA A 184 2.21 -4.97 -16.20
N LYS A 185 1.49 -3.88 -15.89
CA LYS A 185 0.10 -3.88 -15.42
C LYS A 185 -0.94 -3.46 -16.47
N TYR A 186 -0.51 -2.94 -17.62
CA TYR A 186 -1.42 -2.43 -18.63
C TYR A 186 -2.26 -3.58 -19.23
N GLY A 187 -3.58 -3.38 -19.32
CA GLY A 187 -4.53 -4.37 -19.82
C GLY A 187 -4.91 -5.46 -18.82
N MET A 188 -4.37 -5.46 -17.58
CA MET A 188 -4.76 -6.43 -16.55
C MET A 188 -6.15 -6.18 -15.98
N ASN A 189 -6.60 -4.93 -15.98
CA ASN A 189 -7.95 -4.59 -15.51
C ASN A 189 -9.01 -4.91 -16.57
N GLY A 190 -8.63 -5.11 -17.82
CA GLY A 190 -9.51 -5.41 -18.94
C GLY A 190 -10.10 -4.16 -19.61
N ILE A 191 -10.57 -4.34 -20.84
CA ILE A 191 -11.29 -3.34 -21.62
C ILE A 191 -12.78 -3.69 -21.56
N TRP A 192 -13.60 -2.86 -20.93
CA TRP A 192 -15.01 -3.16 -20.66
C TRP A 192 -15.98 -2.25 -21.41
N THR A 193 -15.50 -1.18 -22.05
CA THR A 193 -16.33 -0.25 -22.82
C THR A 193 -15.72 0.07 -24.19
N GLU A 194 -16.56 0.48 -25.14
CA GLU A 194 -16.11 0.96 -26.44
C GLU A 194 -15.21 2.21 -26.33
N GLU A 195 -15.46 3.05 -25.32
CA GLU A 195 -14.62 4.21 -25.01
C GLU A 195 -13.22 3.79 -24.57
N GLN A 196 -13.11 2.82 -23.65
CA GLN A 196 -11.84 2.25 -23.23
C GLN A 196 -11.09 1.61 -24.41
N LEU A 197 -11.81 0.91 -25.31
CA LEU A 197 -11.22 0.33 -26.51
C LEU A 197 -10.71 1.40 -27.49
N ALA A 198 -11.47 2.48 -27.68
CA ALA A 198 -11.04 3.61 -28.51
C ALA A 198 -9.81 4.31 -27.92
N HIS A 199 -9.77 4.47 -26.59
CA HIS A 199 -8.61 5.03 -25.89
C HIS A 199 -7.39 4.12 -25.99
N HIS A 200 -7.55 2.81 -25.78
CA HIS A 200 -6.50 1.82 -26.01
C HIS A 200 -5.89 1.94 -27.43
N LYS A 201 -6.73 2.08 -28.47
CA LYS A 201 -6.28 2.31 -29.85
C LYS A 201 -5.53 3.63 -30.03
N LYS A 202 -5.92 4.70 -29.32
CA LYS A 202 -5.21 5.99 -29.31
C LYS A 202 -3.81 5.83 -28.69
N ILE A 203 -3.71 5.15 -27.55
CA ILE A 203 -2.43 4.85 -26.90
C ILE A 203 -1.54 4.01 -27.84
N GLY A 204 -2.11 2.99 -28.51
CA GLY A 204 -1.39 2.18 -29.50
C GLY A 204 -0.74 2.99 -30.61
N LYS A 205 -1.40 4.04 -31.13
CA LYS A 205 -0.83 4.95 -32.13
C LYS A 205 0.30 5.81 -31.58
N LEU A 206 0.18 6.30 -30.34
CA LEU A 206 1.25 7.06 -29.68
C LEU A 206 2.49 6.18 -29.45
N LEU A 207 2.27 4.93 -29.05
CA LEU A 207 3.34 3.95 -28.85
C LEU A 207 4.02 3.56 -30.17
N GLU A 208 3.27 3.42 -31.25
CA GLU A 208 3.82 3.12 -32.57
C GLU A 208 4.68 4.28 -33.08
N LYS A 209 4.20 5.53 -32.96
CA LYS A 209 4.99 6.74 -33.28
C LYS A 209 6.31 6.80 -32.49
N SER A 210 6.29 6.32 -31.24
CA SER A 210 7.45 6.35 -30.33
C SER A 210 8.34 5.10 -30.44
N GLY A 211 7.94 4.09 -31.22
CA GLY A 211 8.65 2.81 -31.32
C GLY A 211 8.62 1.96 -30.04
N LEU A 212 7.66 2.22 -29.14
CA LEU A 212 7.56 1.61 -27.80
C LEU A 212 6.48 0.54 -27.68
N LYS A 213 5.72 0.29 -28.76
CA LYS A 213 4.55 -0.59 -28.74
C LYS A 213 4.93 -2.05 -28.42
N PRO A 214 4.45 -2.64 -27.31
CA PRO A 214 4.71 -4.04 -27.00
C PRO A 214 4.10 -4.99 -28.02
N ARG A 215 4.74 -6.16 -28.24
CA ARG A 215 4.28 -7.17 -29.22
C ARG A 215 2.86 -7.67 -28.95
N TRP A 216 2.45 -7.71 -27.68
CA TRP A 216 1.13 -8.19 -27.26
C TRP A 216 0.04 -7.12 -27.32
N PHE A 217 0.38 -5.85 -27.54
CA PHE A 217 -0.54 -4.74 -27.37
C PHE A 217 -1.81 -4.88 -28.23
N ASP A 218 -1.63 -5.32 -29.49
CA ASP A 218 -2.72 -5.52 -30.45
C ASP A 218 -3.59 -6.76 -30.18
N ASN A 219 -3.25 -7.57 -29.18
CA ASN A 219 -4.09 -8.68 -28.75
C ASN A 219 -5.31 -8.21 -27.93
N LEU A 220 -5.31 -6.97 -27.46
CA LEU A 220 -6.45 -6.33 -26.79
C LEU A 220 -7.24 -5.52 -27.83
N ASN A 221 -8.11 -6.19 -28.58
CA ASN A 221 -8.78 -5.60 -29.76
C ASN A 221 -10.30 -5.52 -29.66
N ALA A 222 -10.91 -6.11 -28.62
CA ALA A 222 -12.34 -6.13 -28.39
C ALA A 222 -12.71 -5.79 -26.93
N VAL A 223 -13.97 -5.39 -26.73
CA VAL A 223 -14.56 -5.26 -25.40
C VAL A 223 -14.66 -6.66 -24.78
N GLY A 224 -14.17 -6.79 -23.54
CA GLY A 224 -14.02 -8.04 -22.80
C GLY A 224 -12.56 -8.53 -22.75
N ASP A 225 -11.67 -8.00 -23.59
CA ASP A 225 -10.28 -8.42 -23.62
C ASP A 225 -9.52 -7.97 -22.36
N ARG A 226 -8.70 -8.87 -21.81
CA ARG A 226 -7.81 -8.60 -20.68
C ARG A 226 -6.57 -9.48 -20.74
N ARG A 227 -5.50 -9.06 -20.06
CA ARG A 227 -4.33 -9.91 -19.81
C ARG A 227 -4.54 -10.73 -18.54
N GLU A 228 -4.47 -12.05 -18.68
CA GLU A 228 -4.68 -13.00 -17.58
C GLU A 228 -3.38 -13.57 -17.02
N GLY A 229 -3.44 -14.18 -15.83
CA GLY A 229 -2.31 -14.89 -15.22
C GLY A 229 -1.25 -13.99 -14.57
N LEU A 230 -1.55 -12.70 -14.38
CA LEU A 230 -0.61 -11.69 -13.87
C LEU A 230 -1.04 -11.05 -12.55
N ASP A 231 -2.03 -11.62 -11.86
CA ASP A 231 -2.69 -10.98 -10.71
C ASP A 231 -1.76 -10.66 -9.53
N HIS A 232 -0.63 -11.35 -9.39
CA HIS A 232 0.39 -11.00 -8.39
C HIS A 232 0.91 -9.57 -8.58
N ARG A 233 0.96 -9.04 -9.81
CA ARG A 233 1.40 -7.65 -10.10
C ARG A 233 0.50 -6.57 -9.49
N ARG A 234 -0.64 -6.94 -8.89
CA ARG A 234 -1.52 -6.03 -8.14
C ARG A 234 -1.00 -5.70 -6.74
N MET A 235 0.04 -6.39 -6.26
CA MET A 235 0.58 -6.18 -4.91
C MET A 235 1.31 -4.83 -4.79
N SER A 236 1.84 -4.29 -5.89
CA SER A 236 2.49 -2.98 -5.96
C SER A 236 1.76 -1.98 -6.84
N ASN A 237 1.83 -0.70 -6.47
CA ASN A 237 1.67 0.40 -7.42
C ASN A 237 3.00 0.63 -8.12
N ASN A 238 2.99 0.73 -9.44
CA ASN A 238 4.20 0.86 -10.25
C ASN A 238 4.36 2.33 -10.61
N SER A 239 5.56 2.87 -10.37
CA SER A 239 5.81 4.28 -10.62
C SER A 239 7.16 4.53 -11.29
N ILE A 240 7.14 5.40 -12.29
CA ILE A 240 8.36 5.84 -12.98
C ILE A 240 9.15 6.77 -12.06
N ALA A 241 10.43 6.49 -11.85
CA ALA A 241 11.35 7.39 -11.17
C ALA A 241 12.03 8.30 -12.21
N PHE A 242 11.48 9.49 -12.43
CA PHE A 242 12.07 10.48 -13.34
C PHE A 242 13.31 11.11 -12.71
N GLU A 243 14.48 10.81 -13.29
CA GLU A 243 15.76 11.39 -12.87
C GLU A 243 15.93 12.87 -13.29
N LYS A 244 15.10 13.34 -14.22
CA LYS A 244 15.01 14.72 -14.72
C LYS A 244 13.63 14.94 -15.35
N LYS A 245 13.26 16.19 -15.62
CA LYS A 245 12.02 16.50 -16.37
C LYS A 245 11.95 15.70 -17.70
N PRO A 246 10.88 14.93 -17.96
CA PRO A 246 10.75 14.17 -19.19
C PRO A 246 10.46 15.07 -20.39
N GLU A 247 10.59 14.50 -21.59
CA GLU A 247 10.09 15.15 -22.80
C GLU A 247 8.57 15.22 -22.79
N ARG A 248 8.00 16.25 -23.44
CA ARG A 248 6.56 16.51 -23.41
C ARG A 248 5.75 15.35 -23.97
N ASP A 249 6.17 14.79 -25.11
CA ASP A 249 5.49 13.65 -25.75
C ASP A 249 5.48 12.41 -24.84
N PHE A 250 6.54 12.18 -24.07
CA PHE A 250 6.61 11.06 -23.13
C PHE A 250 5.73 11.28 -21.90
N LEU A 251 5.73 12.49 -21.33
CA LEU A 251 4.82 12.82 -20.23
C LEU A 251 3.36 12.65 -20.67
N HIS A 252 3.02 13.15 -21.85
CA HIS A 252 1.69 13.00 -22.42
C HIS A 252 1.29 11.52 -22.57
N LEU A 253 2.19 10.67 -23.06
CA LEU A 253 1.94 9.22 -23.13
C LEU A 253 1.63 8.62 -21.75
N VAL A 254 2.39 8.99 -20.71
CA VAL A 254 2.16 8.51 -19.33
C VAL A 254 0.77 8.93 -18.83
N PHE A 255 0.35 10.17 -19.08
CA PHE A 255 -0.99 10.65 -18.74
C PHE A 255 -2.11 9.91 -19.49
N GLU A 256 -1.92 9.64 -20.78
CA GLU A 256 -2.87 8.86 -21.57
C GLU A 256 -3.02 7.43 -21.05
N MET A 257 -1.93 6.79 -20.62
CA MET A 257 -1.97 5.47 -19.98
C MET A 257 -2.66 5.49 -18.61
N MET A 258 -2.32 6.46 -17.75
CA MET A 258 -2.92 6.61 -16.42
C MET A 258 -4.43 6.86 -16.49
N GLN A 259 -4.91 7.59 -17.51
CA GLN A 259 -6.35 7.83 -17.67
C GLN A 259 -7.13 6.53 -17.86
N LEU A 260 -6.53 5.51 -18.49
CA LEU A 260 -7.16 4.21 -18.71
C LEU A 260 -6.99 3.26 -17.52
N GLU A 261 -5.79 3.19 -16.95
CA GLU A 261 -5.41 2.14 -15.98
C GLU A 261 -5.19 2.64 -14.55
N GLY A 262 -5.12 3.96 -14.34
CA GLY A 262 -4.66 4.58 -13.10
C GLY A 262 -3.14 4.49 -12.87
N GLU A 263 -2.41 3.86 -13.80
CA GLU A 263 -0.99 3.49 -13.68
C GLU A 263 -0.28 3.63 -15.04
N PRO A 264 1.06 3.79 -15.09
CA PRO A 264 1.97 3.91 -13.94
C PRO A 264 1.90 5.32 -13.33
N GLY A 265 2.06 5.41 -12.01
CA GLY A 265 2.35 6.67 -11.35
C GLY A 265 3.76 7.16 -11.70
N PHE A 266 4.18 8.30 -11.14
CA PHE A 266 5.56 8.75 -11.29
C PHE A 266 6.00 9.69 -10.17
N PHE A 267 7.31 9.72 -9.95
CA PHE A 267 7.98 10.64 -9.02
C PHE A 267 9.11 11.38 -9.72
N ASN A 268 9.23 12.67 -9.41
CA ASN A 268 10.36 13.51 -9.80
C ASN A 268 11.49 13.35 -8.77
N MET A 269 12.47 12.51 -9.10
CA MET A 269 13.61 12.25 -8.23
C MET A 269 14.62 13.40 -8.20
N GLU A 270 14.58 14.32 -9.17
CA GLU A 270 15.39 15.55 -9.15
C GLU A 270 14.94 16.46 -8.00
N GLU A 271 13.63 16.72 -7.90
CA GLU A 271 13.07 17.52 -6.80
C GLU A 271 13.17 16.78 -5.45
N ALA A 272 12.94 15.47 -5.44
CA ALA A 272 13.14 14.67 -4.23
C ALA A 272 14.58 14.78 -3.71
N ARG A 273 15.59 14.81 -4.60
CA ARG A 273 16.99 14.98 -4.23
C ARG A 273 17.37 16.41 -3.88
N ARG A 274 16.68 17.43 -4.42
CA ARG A 274 16.82 18.81 -3.95
C ARG A 274 16.42 18.93 -2.48
N ARG A 275 15.35 18.24 -2.07
CA ARG A 275 14.88 18.18 -0.67
C ARG A 275 15.75 17.28 0.20
N ARG A 276 16.18 16.14 -0.34
CA ARG A 276 16.99 15.13 0.35
C ARG A 276 18.08 14.56 -0.56
N PRO A 277 19.34 15.02 -0.47
CA PRO A 277 20.39 14.72 -1.46
C PRO A 277 20.62 13.24 -1.80
N ASN A 278 20.43 12.34 -0.83
CA ASN A 278 20.54 10.88 -0.98
C ASN A 278 19.18 10.18 -1.13
N ALA A 279 18.18 10.85 -1.71
CA ALA A 279 16.89 10.21 -2.01
C ALA A 279 17.06 9.09 -3.05
N GLU A 280 16.60 7.91 -2.68
CA GLU A 280 16.58 6.72 -3.52
C GLU A 280 15.15 6.30 -3.88
N GLY A 281 14.14 6.77 -3.15
CA GLY A 281 12.73 6.51 -3.44
C GLY A 281 11.80 7.11 -2.41
N VAL A 282 10.60 6.56 -2.31
CA VAL A 282 9.55 6.98 -1.37
C VAL A 282 8.92 5.76 -0.70
N ASN A 283 8.21 5.97 0.41
CA ASN A 283 7.32 4.95 0.96
C ASN A 283 6.08 4.75 0.05
N PRO A 284 5.27 3.69 0.25
CA PRO A 284 4.14 3.37 -0.63
C PRO A 284 3.08 4.47 -0.80
N CYS A 285 2.90 5.32 0.20
CA CYS A 285 1.96 6.45 0.12
C CYS A 285 2.60 7.69 -0.53
N GLY A 286 3.90 7.70 -0.79
CA GLY A 286 4.60 8.74 -1.54
C GLY A 286 4.91 10.02 -0.75
N GLU A 287 4.56 10.10 0.54
CA GLU A 287 4.75 11.31 1.35
C GLU A 287 6.16 11.43 1.92
N ILE A 288 6.83 10.33 2.25
CA ILE A 288 8.19 10.34 2.80
C ILE A 288 9.22 10.02 1.73
N ILE A 289 10.12 10.98 1.51
CA ILE A 289 11.32 10.82 0.70
C ILE A 289 12.38 10.04 1.49
N LEU A 290 12.85 8.92 0.95
CA LEU A 290 13.70 7.94 1.66
C LEU A 290 15.02 7.67 0.93
N ASP A 291 16.05 7.30 1.70
CA ASP A 291 17.24 6.59 1.21
C ASP A 291 16.93 5.10 1.22
N SER A 292 17.80 4.30 0.62
CA SER A 292 17.75 2.87 0.80
C SER A 292 17.72 2.53 2.29
N LYS A 293 16.78 1.65 2.69
CA LYS A 293 16.57 1.22 4.09
C LYS A 293 16.15 2.33 5.05
N GLY A 294 15.67 3.47 4.55
CA GLY A 294 15.00 4.48 5.35
C GLY A 294 13.60 4.05 5.78
N VAL A 295 13.12 4.61 6.89
CA VAL A 295 11.78 4.34 7.44
C VAL A 295 10.95 5.62 7.52
N CYS A 296 9.63 5.50 7.34
CA CYS A 296 8.71 6.57 7.69
C CYS A 296 8.47 6.58 9.21
N ASN A 297 8.28 7.78 9.77
CA ASN A 297 7.99 8.00 11.19
C ASN A 297 7.01 9.15 11.30
N LEU A 298 5.73 8.83 11.44
CA LEU A 298 4.63 9.76 11.20
C LEU A 298 3.86 10.06 12.48
N THR A 299 3.49 11.32 12.63
CA THR A 299 2.50 11.79 13.61
C THR A 299 1.53 12.70 12.89
N THR A 300 0.29 12.80 13.37
CA THR A 300 -0.76 13.55 12.67
C THR A 300 -1.58 14.35 13.67
N ILE A 301 -1.79 15.63 13.39
CA ILE A 301 -2.71 16.49 14.15
C ILE A 301 -4.04 16.67 13.41
N ASN A 302 -5.16 16.65 14.15
CA ASN A 302 -6.48 16.96 13.62
C ASN A 302 -6.74 18.47 13.73
N VAL A 303 -6.64 19.20 12.63
CA VAL A 303 -6.74 20.66 12.62
C VAL A 303 -8.17 21.13 12.93
N LYS A 304 -9.19 20.39 12.48
CA LYS A 304 -10.60 20.68 12.78
C LYS A 304 -10.89 20.70 14.28
N ALA A 305 -10.16 19.91 15.09
CA ALA A 305 -10.34 19.87 16.53
C ALA A 305 -9.94 21.18 17.25
N PHE A 306 -9.23 22.09 16.57
CA PHE A 306 -8.82 23.40 17.08
C PHE A 306 -9.73 24.53 16.59
N VAL A 307 -10.81 24.22 15.87
CA VAL A 307 -11.83 25.20 15.50
C VAL A 307 -12.80 25.37 16.65
N GLN A 308 -13.02 26.62 17.07
CA GLN A 308 -13.90 26.99 18.15
C GLN A 308 -15.08 27.82 17.61
N GLU A 309 -16.27 27.58 18.16
CA GLU A 309 -17.45 28.42 17.89
C GLU A 309 -17.43 29.63 18.84
N ASN A 310 -17.53 30.82 18.26
CA ASN A 310 -17.59 32.09 18.98
C ASN A 310 -19.04 32.35 19.44
N GLU A 311 -19.23 33.27 20.39
CA GLU A 311 -20.57 33.61 20.93
C GLU A 311 -21.56 34.11 19.86
N ASP A 312 -21.06 34.66 18.76
CA ASP A 312 -21.86 35.16 17.62
C ASP A 312 -22.17 34.08 16.58
N GLY A 313 -21.81 32.81 16.83
CA GLY A 313 -21.99 31.68 15.92
C GLY A 313 -20.97 31.62 14.77
N THR A 314 -20.00 32.54 14.73
CA THR A 314 -18.84 32.44 13.83
C THR A 314 -17.83 31.42 14.36
N HIS A 315 -16.90 30.99 13.54
CA HIS A 315 -15.86 30.04 13.95
C HIS A 315 -14.48 30.68 13.82
N SER A 316 -13.60 30.40 14.78
CA SER A 316 -12.21 30.82 14.77
C SER A 316 -11.26 29.64 14.99
N LEU A 317 -10.02 29.76 14.50
CA LEU A 317 -8.99 28.74 14.70
C LEU A 317 -8.13 29.11 15.92
N ASP A 318 -8.02 28.20 16.89
CA ASP A 318 -7.04 28.29 17.97
C ASP A 318 -5.64 27.94 17.46
N LEU A 319 -5.02 28.93 16.83
CA LEU A 319 -3.70 28.77 16.20
C LEU A 319 -2.60 28.51 17.23
N ASP A 320 -2.68 29.08 18.43
CA ASP A 320 -1.69 28.87 19.49
C ASP A 320 -1.77 27.44 20.04
N GLY A 321 -2.98 26.93 20.29
CA GLY A 321 -3.21 25.54 20.65
C GLY A 321 -2.76 24.57 19.56
N LEU A 322 -3.03 24.90 18.29
CA LEU A 322 -2.62 24.09 17.15
C LEU A 322 -1.10 24.02 17.00
N LYS A 323 -0.40 25.15 17.14
CA LYS A 323 1.07 25.20 17.16
C LYS A 323 1.63 24.38 18.31
N ARG A 324 1.05 24.50 19.50
CA ARG A 324 1.47 23.70 20.65
C ARG A 324 1.31 22.20 20.39
N ALA A 325 0.21 21.78 19.76
CA ALA A 325 0.01 20.39 19.38
C ALA A 325 1.05 19.92 18.36
N GLN A 326 1.41 20.78 17.41
CA GLN A 326 2.42 20.52 16.39
C GLN A 326 3.83 20.38 17.00
N GLU A 327 4.21 21.22 17.95
CA GLU A 327 5.47 21.08 18.70
C GLU A 327 5.53 19.73 19.44
N LEU A 328 4.43 19.34 20.08
CA LEU A 328 4.34 18.06 20.79
C LEU A 328 4.41 16.88 19.82
N SER A 329 3.75 16.99 18.66
CA SER A 329 3.80 16.04 17.55
C SER A 329 5.24 15.79 17.09
N ALA A 330 6.01 16.86 16.83
CA ALA A 330 7.42 16.76 16.44
C ALA A 330 8.27 16.08 17.53
N ARG A 331 8.04 16.41 18.80
CA ARG A 331 8.75 15.80 19.93
C ARG A 331 8.41 14.32 20.10
N ILE A 332 7.17 13.89 19.83
CA ILE A 332 6.77 12.48 19.81
C ILE A 332 7.53 11.76 18.70
N GLY A 333 7.50 12.30 17.48
CA GLY A 333 8.22 11.75 16.33
C GLY A 333 9.71 11.56 16.65
N LEU A 334 10.37 12.58 17.22
CA LEU A 334 11.79 12.47 17.57
C LEU A 334 12.05 11.35 18.60
N ARG A 335 11.19 11.19 19.61
CA ARG A 335 11.34 10.11 20.61
C ARG A 335 11.25 8.73 19.98
N MET A 336 10.40 8.54 18.98
CA MET A 336 10.29 7.25 18.27
C MET A 336 11.61 6.86 17.59
N THR A 337 12.41 7.84 17.15
CA THR A 337 13.73 7.57 16.55
C THR A 337 14.80 7.10 17.55
N LEU A 338 14.56 7.24 18.86
CA LEU A 338 15.52 6.86 19.90
C LEU A 338 15.56 5.35 20.13
N THR A 339 14.49 4.64 19.76
CA THR A 339 14.44 3.19 19.86
C THR A 339 15.27 2.58 18.72
N PRO A 340 16.24 1.69 19.02
CA PRO A 340 16.97 1.00 17.97
C PRO A 340 16.05 0.07 17.18
N LEU A 341 16.20 0.05 15.85
CA LEU A 341 15.51 -0.92 15.00
C LEU A 341 16.20 -2.29 15.07
N GLU A 342 15.43 -3.35 14.88
CA GLU A 342 15.90 -4.75 14.93
C GLU A 342 16.90 -5.10 13.80
N ILE A 343 16.79 -4.41 12.66
CA ILE A 343 17.69 -4.61 11.51
C ILE A 343 18.76 -3.53 11.54
N ASP A 344 20.00 -3.92 11.83
CA ASP A 344 21.14 -2.99 12.03
C ASP A 344 21.29 -1.98 10.89
N SER A 345 21.29 -2.45 9.64
CA SER A 345 21.46 -1.55 8.48
C SER A 345 20.31 -0.57 8.26
N TRP A 346 19.12 -0.81 8.84
CA TRP A 346 18.02 0.14 8.85
C TRP A 346 18.14 1.08 10.06
N ASN A 347 18.54 0.53 11.21
CA ASN A 347 18.82 1.31 12.40
C ASN A 347 19.89 2.37 12.15
N GLU A 348 20.98 2.03 11.46
CA GLU A 348 22.04 2.97 11.07
C GLU A 348 21.47 4.19 10.32
N ILE A 349 20.60 3.95 9.34
CA ILE A 349 19.94 5.03 8.57
C ILE A 349 19.00 5.84 9.46
N GLN A 350 18.20 5.20 10.31
CA GLN A 350 17.33 5.90 11.26
C GLN A 350 18.12 6.77 12.25
N GLN A 351 19.21 6.26 12.83
CA GLN A 351 20.01 7.02 13.80
C GLN A 351 20.77 8.17 13.13
N ARG A 352 21.19 7.99 11.86
CA ARG A 352 21.80 9.04 11.03
C ARG A 352 20.81 10.16 10.74
N ASP A 353 19.65 9.82 10.15
CA ASP A 353 18.73 10.80 9.55
C ASP A 353 17.63 11.28 10.51
N ARG A 354 17.20 10.43 11.44
CA ARG A 354 16.13 10.69 12.42
C ARG A 354 14.88 11.34 11.82
N LEU A 355 14.49 10.90 10.63
CA LEU A 355 13.33 11.45 9.92
C LEU A 355 12.10 11.46 10.82
N ILE A 356 11.36 12.56 10.77
CA ILE A 356 10.01 12.68 11.32
C ILE A 356 9.11 13.25 10.23
N GLY A 357 7.83 12.89 10.26
CA GLY A 357 6.83 13.39 9.33
C GLY A 357 5.62 13.85 10.10
N THR A 358 5.63 15.10 10.56
CA THR A 358 4.46 15.72 11.19
C THR A 358 3.44 16.06 10.11
N SER A 359 2.38 15.27 10.04
CA SER A 359 1.24 15.39 9.13
C SER A 359 0.07 16.15 9.75
N VAL A 360 -0.86 16.56 8.91
CA VAL A 360 -2.13 17.21 9.29
C VAL A 360 -3.30 16.45 8.68
N THR A 361 -4.47 16.51 9.33
CA THR A 361 -5.76 16.03 8.81
C THR A 361 -6.86 16.98 9.26
N GLY A 362 -8.05 16.91 8.65
CA GLY A 362 -9.13 17.84 8.96
C GLY A 362 -8.86 19.25 8.42
N TRP A 363 -7.91 19.39 7.50
CA TRP A 363 -7.45 20.68 6.99
C TRP A 363 -8.56 21.41 6.23
N LYS A 364 -9.15 20.74 5.23
CA LYS A 364 -10.20 21.34 4.39
C LYS A 364 -11.47 21.66 5.19
N ASP A 365 -11.82 20.83 6.16
CA ASP A 365 -12.96 21.12 7.05
C ASP A 365 -12.69 22.34 7.93
N ALA A 366 -11.48 22.47 8.47
CA ALA A 366 -11.12 23.61 9.31
C ALA A 366 -11.18 24.92 8.53
N LEU A 367 -10.56 24.96 7.33
CA LEU A 367 -10.61 26.13 6.44
C LEU A 367 -12.04 26.53 6.10
N ALA A 368 -12.89 25.55 5.79
CA ALA A 368 -14.29 25.81 5.44
C ALA A 368 -15.12 26.34 6.62
N LEU A 369 -14.86 25.90 7.85
CA LEU A 369 -15.60 26.35 9.03
C LEU A 369 -15.27 27.80 9.38
N VAL A 370 -13.99 28.17 9.33
CA VAL A 370 -13.50 29.51 9.72
C VAL A 370 -13.48 30.50 8.55
N ASN A 371 -13.91 30.08 7.35
CA ASN A 371 -13.84 30.86 6.11
C ASN A 371 -12.43 31.43 5.84
N ALA A 372 -11.41 30.59 5.99
CA ALA A 372 -10.01 30.99 5.83
C ALA A 372 -9.72 31.51 4.42
N THR A 373 -8.95 32.58 4.32
CA THR A 373 -8.40 33.06 3.05
C THR A 373 -7.14 32.28 2.66
N ASP A 374 -6.69 32.44 1.41
CA ASP A 374 -5.41 31.87 0.97
C ASP A 374 -4.22 32.43 1.78
N GLU A 375 -4.29 33.69 2.22
CA GLU A 375 -3.27 34.31 3.07
C GLU A 375 -3.25 33.67 4.48
N ASP A 376 -4.43 33.40 5.06
CA ASP A 376 -4.54 32.69 6.33
C ASP A 376 -3.97 31.27 6.22
N GLU A 377 -4.32 30.54 5.16
CA GLU A 377 -3.82 29.18 4.93
C GLU A 377 -2.27 29.16 4.86
N VAL A 378 -1.69 30.06 4.05
CA VAL A 378 -0.22 30.19 3.90
C VAL A 378 0.43 30.56 5.23
N LYS A 379 -0.15 31.48 6.00
CA LYS A 379 0.34 31.84 7.32
C LYS A 379 0.35 30.63 8.25
N TRP A 380 -0.76 29.89 8.35
CA TRP A 380 -0.85 28.73 9.23
C TRP A 380 0.10 27.61 8.83
N MET A 381 0.25 27.34 7.52
CA MET A 381 1.25 26.39 7.02
C MET A 381 2.66 26.75 7.49
N ASN A 382 3.07 28.00 7.34
CA ASN A 382 4.40 28.44 7.77
C ASN A 382 4.55 28.35 9.30
N GLU A 383 3.56 28.79 10.08
CA GLU A 383 3.62 28.73 11.54
C GLU A 383 3.68 27.29 12.07
N LEU A 384 2.97 26.34 11.45
CA LEU A 384 3.02 24.93 11.83
C LEU A 384 4.31 24.24 11.39
N ARG A 385 4.86 24.60 10.22
CA ARG A 385 6.18 24.13 9.80
C ARG A 385 7.23 24.56 10.79
N ASP A 386 7.25 25.85 11.12
CA ASP A 386 8.25 26.43 12.00
C ASP A 386 8.11 25.88 13.43
N ALA A 387 6.87 25.70 13.92
CA ALA A 387 6.62 25.03 15.20
C ALA A 387 7.16 23.60 15.26
N SER A 388 6.96 22.81 14.19
CA SER A 388 7.50 21.44 14.10
C SER A 388 9.03 21.43 14.07
N ARG A 389 9.62 22.20 13.15
CA ARG A 389 11.07 22.29 12.93
C ARG A 389 11.81 22.79 14.17
N ASN A 390 11.37 23.91 14.75
CA ASN A 390 12.02 24.47 15.94
C ASN A 390 11.91 23.52 17.13
N ALA A 391 10.74 22.92 17.37
CA ALA A 391 10.57 21.97 18.47
C ALA A 391 11.40 20.70 18.29
N ALA A 392 11.55 20.19 17.06
CA ALA A 392 12.39 19.05 16.76
C ALA A 392 13.87 19.36 17.03
N ASP A 393 14.37 20.50 16.53
CA ASP A 393 15.77 20.89 16.65
C ASP A 393 16.16 21.20 18.11
N GLU A 394 15.33 21.96 18.84
CA GLU A 394 15.54 22.24 20.25
C GLU A 394 15.54 20.95 21.09
N TYR A 395 14.63 20.03 20.78
CA TYR A 395 14.53 18.80 21.54
C TYR A 395 15.65 17.80 21.20
N ALA A 396 16.10 17.74 19.94
CA ALA A 396 17.28 16.98 19.55
C ALA A 396 18.53 17.50 20.26
N LYS A 397 18.69 18.82 20.36
CA LYS A 397 19.76 19.45 21.14
C LYS A 397 19.69 19.07 22.62
N ALA A 398 18.51 19.11 23.23
CA ALA A 398 18.32 18.73 24.62
C ALA A 398 18.67 17.26 24.88
N LEU A 399 18.32 16.37 23.95
CA LEU A 399 18.59 14.93 24.00
C LEU A 399 20.01 14.56 23.55
N ARG A 400 20.76 15.53 22.98
CA ARG A 400 22.11 15.33 22.39
C ARG A 400 22.12 14.27 21.29
N VAL A 401 21.13 14.34 20.41
CA VAL A 401 21.02 13.54 19.20
C VAL A 401 21.01 14.43 17.96
N ASN A 402 21.17 13.84 16.77
CA ASN A 402 21.02 14.58 15.52
C ASN A 402 19.61 15.18 15.41
N ALA A 403 19.50 16.38 14.85
CA ALA A 403 18.22 16.90 14.44
C ALA A 403 17.66 16.06 13.27
N PRO A 404 16.32 15.88 13.17
CA PRO A 404 15.70 15.23 12.02
C PRO A 404 16.10 15.91 10.71
N LEU A 405 16.60 15.12 9.75
CA LEU A 405 16.99 15.63 8.43
C LEU A 405 15.82 16.29 7.71
N LEU A 406 14.62 15.71 7.81
CA LEU A 406 13.35 16.30 7.38
C LEU A 406 12.29 16.08 8.48
N ALA A 407 11.33 17.00 8.57
CA ALA A 407 10.39 17.08 9.69
C ALA A 407 8.89 17.07 9.32
N THR A 408 8.51 17.67 8.20
CA THR A 408 7.10 17.90 7.85
C THR A 408 6.71 17.19 6.56
N THR A 409 5.48 16.67 6.54
CA THR A 409 4.92 15.89 5.43
C THR A 409 3.41 16.02 5.41
N VAL A 410 2.73 15.57 4.36
CA VAL A 410 1.28 15.29 4.43
C VAL A 410 1.02 13.88 3.95
N LYS A 411 0.40 13.07 4.82
CA LYS A 411 -0.13 11.75 4.47
C LYS A 411 -1.60 11.90 4.03
N PRO A 412 -2.11 11.07 3.11
CA PRO A 412 -3.51 11.13 2.65
C PRO A 412 -4.54 10.64 3.68
N GLU A 413 -4.15 10.48 4.96
CA GLU A 413 -4.91 10.00 6.13
C GLU A 413 -6.22 9.24 5.89
N GLY A 414 -6.13 7.98 5.42
CA GLY A 414 -7.31 7.12 5.28
C GLY A 414 -7.99 6.74 6.59
N THR A 415 -7.29 6.04 7.50
CA THR A 415 -7.91 5.49 8.73
C THR A 415 -7.99 6.51 9.87
N LEU A 416 -6.93 7.31 10.08
CA LEU A 416 -6.89 8.23 11.22
C LEU A 416 -7.92 9.36 11.10
N SER A 417 -8.22 9.81 9.88
CA SER A 417 -9.28 10.80 9.64
C SER A 417 -10.66 10.30 10.06
N GLN A 418 -10.93 9.01 9.87
CA GLN A 418 -12.18 8.36 10.30
C GLN A 418 -12.27 8.28 11.82
N VAL A 419 -11.18 7.86 12.48
CA VAL A 419 -11.11 7.82 13.96
C VAL A 419 -11.20 9.23 14.56
N ALA A 420 -10.70 10.24 13.85
CA ALA A 420 -10.73 11.64 14.26
C ALA A 420 -12.10 12.33 14.05
N GLY A 421 -13.18 11.56 13.97
CA GLY A 421 -14.54 12.07 13.79
C GLY A 421 -14.96 12.24 12.32
N GLY A 422 -14.40 11.43 11.42
CA GLY A 422 -14.78 11.45 9.99
C GLY A 422 -14.40 12.75 9.28
N VAL A 423 -13.24 13.32 9.61
CA VAL A 423 -12.77 14.59 9.02
C VAL A 423 -12.12 14.38 7.64
N SER A 424 -11.92 15.47 6.91
CA SER A 424 -11.16 15.51 5.65
C SER A 424 -9.79 14.84 5.81
N PRO A 425 -9.42 13.89 4.90
CA PRO A 425 -8.22 13.09 5.06
C PRO A 425 -7.00 13.80 4.46
N GLY A 426 -6.02 14.14 5.29
CA GLY A 426 -4.85 14.91 4.84
C GLY A 426 -5.28 16.29 4.32
N VAL A 427 -5.02 16.52 3.03
CA VAL A 427 -5.41 17.73 2.28
C VAL A 427 -6.56 17.50 1.29
N HIS A 428 -7.13 16.29 1.24
CA HIS A 428 -8.21 15.95 0.33
C HIS A 428 -9.52 16.60 0.78
N MET A 429 -10.41 16.80 -0.19
CA MET A 429 -11.80 17.16 0.08
C MET A 429 -12.58 15.93 0.56
N SER A 430 -13.64 16.18 1.32
CA SER A 430 -14.58 15.13 1.73
C SER A 430 -15.26 14.50 0.50
N HIS A 431 -15.52 13.20 0.57
CA HIS A 431 -16.09 12.44 -0.56
C HIS A 431 -17.48 12.93 -0.97
N SER A 432 -18.39 13.07 0.01
CA SER A 432 -19.79 13.48 -0.16
C SER A 432 -20.31 14.03 1.18
N PRO A 433 -21.36 14.88 1.23
CA PRO A 433 -21.99 15.27 2.50
C PRO A 433 -22.56 14.05 3.24
N TYR A 434 -23.12 13.10 2.49
CA TYR A 434 -23.64 11.81 2.96
C TYR A 434 -23.16 10.68 2.04
N TYR A 435 -22.66 9.59 2.63
CA TYR A 435 -22.23 8.42 1.87
C TYR A 435 -22.28 7.15 2.70
N ILE A 436 -22.32 6.01 2.01
CA ILE A 436 -22.12 4.70 2.58
C ILE A 436 -20.63 4.36 2.48
N ARG A 437 -20.01 4.11 3.63
CA ARG A 437 -18.65 3.58 3.72
C ARG A 437 -18.72 2.06 3.87
N ARG A 438 -18.03 1.33 3.01
CA ARG A 438 -17.99 -0.13 3.05
C ARG A 438 -16.69 -0.65 3.64
N VAL A 439 -16.79 -1.48 4.67
CA VAL A 439 -15.63 -2.15 5.30
C VAL A 439 -15.69 -3.63 5.00
N ARG A 440 -14.58 -4.15 4.47
CA ARG A 440 -14.39 -5.58 4.17
C ARG A 440 -13.77 -6.26 5.38
N ILE A 441 -14.37 -7.33 5.86
CA ILE A 441 -13.93 -8.08 7.05
C ILE A 441 -13.95 -9.57 6.72
N ASN A 442 -13.02 -10.34 7.27
CA ASN A 442 -13.07 -11.80 7.17
C ASN A 442 -14.38 -12.31 7.79
N ALA A 443 -15.08 -13.20 7.10
CA ALA A 443 -16.39 -13.69 7.52
C ALA A 443 -16.38 -14.40 8.89
N THR A 444 -15.22 -14.92 9.32
CA THR A 444 -15.07 -15.60 10.62
C THR A 444 -14.76 -14.64 11.78
N ASP A 445 -14.51 -13.35 11.50
CA ASP A 445 -14.16 -12.38 12.53
C ASP A 445 -15.33 -12.18 13.54
N PRO A 446 -15.07 -12.15 14.87
CA PRO A 446 -16.08 -11.87 15.88
C PRO A 446 -16.91 -10.61 15.62
N LEU A 447 -16.35 -9.57 15.00
CA LEU A 447 -17.08 -8.36 14.62
C LEU A 447 -18.20 -8.63 13.63
N VAL A 448 -18.05 -9.61 12.73
CA VAL A 448 -19.11 -10.01 11.79
C VAL A 448 -20.27 -10.66 12.54
N LYS A 449 -19.98 -11.45 13.58
CA LYS A 449 -21.01 -12.05 14.44
C LYS A 449 -21.79 -10.97 15.19
N VAL A 450 -21.08 -9.97 15.74
CA VAL A 450 -21.71 -8.79 16.37
C VAL A 450 -22.57 -8.02 15.36
N ALA A 451 -22.05 -7.75 14.16
CA ALA A 451 -22.78 -7.03 13.12
C ALA A 451 -24.08 -7.75 12.71
N LYS A 452 -24.02 -9.08 12.55
CA LYS A 452 -25.21 -9.93 12.30
C LYS A 452 -26.20 -9.84 13.46
N GLU A 453 -25.73 -10.01 14.69
CA GLU A 453 -26.57 -9.95 15.90
C GLU A 453 -27.22 -8.59 16.08
N LEU A 454 -26.55 -7.50 15.70
CA LEU A 454 -27.07 -6.13 15.74
C LEU A 454 -27.96 -5.79 14.54
N GLY A 455 -28.06 -6.66 13.54
CA GLY A 455 -28.87 -6.44 12.34
C GLY A 455 -28.28 -5.41 11.39
N TRP A 456 -26.95 -5.29 11.33
CA TRP A 456 -26.28 -4.41 10.37
C TRP A 456 -26.41 -4.95 8.95
N LYS A 457 -26.32 -4.06 7.96
CA LYS A 457 -26.39 -4.43 6.54
C LYS A 457 -25.05 -5.02 6.08
N ILE A 458 -25.08 -6.28 5.64
CA ILE A 458 -23.90 -7.08 5.28
C ILE A 458 -24.13 -7.67 3.89
N HIS A 459 -23.06 -7.73 3.09
CA HIS A 459 -22.99 -8.36 1.78
C HIS A 459 -21.84 -9.37 1.74
N ALA A 460 -21.90 -10.36 0.86
CA ALA A 460 -20.73 -11.14 0.47
C ALA A 460 -19.77 -10.31 -0.41
N GLU A 461 -18.48 -10.63 -0.41
CA GLU A 461 -17.51 -10.00 -1.34
C GLU A 461 -17.84 -10.35 -2.80
N ILE A 462 -17.54 -9.43 -3.72
CA ILE A 462 -17.73 -9.61 -5.16
C ILE A 462 -17.00 -10.85 -5.65
N GLY A 463 -17.65 -11.63 -6.50
CA GLY A 463 -17.13 -12.89 -7.02
C GLY A 463 -17.40 -14.09 -6.11
N THR A 464 -17.94 -13.89 -4.90
CA THR A 464 -18.45 -15.00 -4.08
C THR A 464 -19.51 -15.77 -4.86
N ALA A 465 -19.32 -17.08 -5.01
CA ALA A 465 -20.17 -17.93 -5.84
C ALA A 465 -20.35 -17.44 -7.30
N ASN A 466 -19.36 -16.73 -7.86
CA ASN A 466 -19.43 -16.06 -9.18
C ASN A 466 -20.55 -15.00 -9.30
N ILE A 467 -20.95 -14.39 -8.20
CA ILE A 467 -21.98 -13.34 -8.16
C ILE A 467 -21.32 -11.95 -8.14
N TYR A 468 -21.85 -11.05 -8.96
CA TYR A 468 -21.36 -9.68 -9.11
C TYR A 468 -22.44 -8.61 -8.87
N ASP A 469 -23.71 -9.02 -8.74
CA ASP A 469 -24.84 -8.14 -8.42
C ASP A 469 -24.94 -7.90 -6.91
N GLN A 470 -25.12 -6.65 -6.51
CA GLN A 470 -25.14 -6.26 -5.10
C GLN A 470 -26.32 -6.85 -4.32
N SER A 471 -27.50 -6.91 -4.93
CA SER A 471 -28.71 -7.40 -4.26
C SER A 471 -28.64 -8.91 -4.00
N GLU A 472 -28.01 -9.65 -4.92
CA GLU A 472 -27.74 -11.07 -4.77
C GLU A 472 -26.67 -11.34 -3.71
N LEU A 473 -25.62 -10.49 -3.64
CA LEU A 473 -24.58 -10.59 -2.60
C LEU A 473 -25.11 -10.33 -1.18
N ALA A 474 -26.25 -9.66 -1.02
CA ALA A 474 -26.88 -9.39 0.28
C ALA A 474 -27.70 -10.59 0.83
N LYS A 475 -27.85 -11.68 0.07
CA LYS A 475 -28.62 -12.86 0.48
C LYS A 475 -27.87 -13.72 1.50
N ALA A 476 -28.57 -14.22 2.50
CA ALA A 476 -27.97 -14.95 3.63
C ALA A 476 -27.19 -16.19 3.15
N GLU A 477 -27.75 -16.94 2.20
CA GLU A 477 -27.14 -18.13 1.61
C GLU A 477 -25.84 -17.85 0.85
N VAL A 478 -25.65 -16.62 0.34
CA VAL A 478 -24.41 -16.19 -0.35
C VAL A 478 -23.39 -15.71 0.68
N ILE A 479 -23.84 -14.95 1.70
CA ILE A 479 -22.99 -14.48 2.80
C ILE A 479 -22.36 -15.66 3.56
N GLU A 480 -23.08 -16.77 3.75
CA GLU A 480 -22.55 -17.98 4.39
C GLU A 480 -21.42 -18.66 3.61
N GLN A 481 -21.36 -18.47 2.29
CA GLN A 481 -20.30 -19.00 1.44
C GLN A 481 -19.09 -18.07 1.33
N ALA A 482 -19.20 -16.84 1.84
CA ALA A 482 -18.20 -15.82 1.66
C ALA A 482 -17.03 -16.01 2.63
N ARG A 483 -15.80 -15.92 2.12
CA ARG A 483 -14.59 -15.78 2.97
C ARG A 483 -14.46 -14.37 3.54
N THR A 484 -14.95 -13.38 2.79
CA THR A 484 -14.92 -11.97 3.15
C THR A 484 -16.33 -11.41 3.01
N VAL A 485 -16.77 -10.65 4.00
CA VAL A 485 -18.04 -9.92 3.97
C VAL A 485 -17.79 -8.42 3.91
N VAL A 486 -18.78 -7.69 3.42
CA VAL A 486 -18.75 -6.24 3.25
C VAL A 486 -19.87 -5.63 4.09
N ILE A 487 -19.53 -4.72 5.01
CA ILE A 487 -20.48 -4.09 5.92
C ILE A 487 -20.66 -2.63 5.52
N ASP A 488 -21.93 -2.19 5.41
CA ASP A 488 -22.29 -0.81 5.09
C ASP A 488 -22.34 0.05 6.36
N PHE A 489 -21.67 1.21 6.34
CA PHE A 489 -21.71 2.21 7.41
C PHE A 489 -22.18 3.57 6.85
N PRO A 490 -23.32 4.11 7.32
CA PRO A 490 -23.79 5.44 6.93
C PRO A 490 -22.91 6.52 7.57
N VAL A 491 -22.38 7.43 6.76
CA VAL A 491 -21.52 8.54 7.21
C VAL A 491 -22.12 9.88 6.78
N ALA A 492 -22.21 10.81 7.73
CA ALA A 492 -22.47 12.22 7.48
C ALA A 492 -21.18 13.00 7.75
N SER A 493 -20.55 13.52 6.70
CA SER A 493 -19.30 14.29 6.83
C SER A 493 -19.55 15.72 7.33
N GLY A 494 -20.77 16.24 7.13
CA GLY A 494 -21.09 17.65 7.35
C GLY A 494 -20.41 18.58 6.34
N ALA A 495 -19.80 18.03 5.28
CA ALA A 495 -19.11 18.81 4.27
C ALA A 495 -20.10 19.62 3.42
N LYS A 496 -19.82 20.92 3.26
CA LYS A 496 -20.55 21.80 2.35
C LYS A 496 -19.97 21.81 0.93
N ARG A 497 -18.69 21.44 0.81
CA ARG A 497 -17.97 21.26 -0.45
C ARG A 497 -17.28 19.91 -0.43
N THR A 498 -17.22 19.27 -1.58
CA THR A 498 -16.73 17.90 -1.73
C THR A 498 -15.79 17.79 -2.93
N LYS A 499 -15.27 16.59 -3.17
CA LYS A 499 -14.46 16.33 -4.37
C LYS A 499 -15.20 16.67 -5.67
N GLU A 500 -16.54 16.53 -5.70
CA GLU A 500 -17.37 16.89 -6.87
C GLU A 500 -17.27 18.39 -7.19
N ASP A 501 -17.17 19.23 -6.17
CA ASP A 501 -17.15 20.70 -6.26
C ASP A 501 -15.74 21.27 -6.51
N THR A 502 -14.75 20.41 -6.66
CA THR A 502 -13.33 20.79 -6.73
C THR A 502 -12.82 20.56 -8.15
N SER A 503 -12.08 21.54 -8.69
CA SER A 503 -11.41 21.41 -9.98
C SER A 503 -10.02 20.80 -9.82
N VAL A 504 -9.44 20.30 -10.91
CA VAL A 504 -8.04 19.84 -10.89
C VAL A 504 -7.06 20.96 -10.51
N ASP A 505 -7.35 22.20 -10.92
CA ASP A 505 -6.52 23.36 -10.59
C ASP A 505 -6.50 23.65 -9.09
N GLU A 506 -7.65 23.60 -8.42
CA GLU A 506 -7.75 23.83 -6.96
C GLU A 506 -7.01 22.74 -6.17
N GLN A 507 -7.06 21.49 -6.64
CA GLN A 507 -6.30 20.38 -6.05
C GLN A 507 -4.78 20.61 -6.20
N PHE A 508 -4.32 21.04 -7.38
CA PHE A 508 -2.91 21.36 -7.60
C PHE A 508 -2.46 22.62 -6.86
N ASP A 509 -3.31 23.65 -6.75
CA ASP A 509 -3.02 24.84 -5.94
C ASP A 509 -2.82 24.45 -4.48
N THR A 510 -3.64 23.55 -3.95
CA THR A 510 -3.47 22.99 -2.61
C THR A 510 -2.14 22.24 -2.49
N TYR A 511 -1.86 21.31 -3.42
CA TYR A 511 -0.62 20.55 -3.41
C TYR A 511 0.62 21.46 -3.45
N PHE A 512 0.70 22.39 -4.41
CA PHE A 512 1.84 23.29 -4.54
C PHE A 512 1.97 24.28 -3.38
N ARG A 513 0.85 24.73 -2.79
CA ARG A 513 0.88 25.52 -1.55
C ARG A 513 1.54 24.74 -0.42
N PHE A 514 1.16 23.48 -0.21
CA PHE A 514 1.77 22.63 0.81
C PHE A 514 3.24 22.33 0.52
N GLN A 515 3.57 22.01 -0.73
CA GLN A 515 4.95 21.76 -1.19
C GLN A 515 5.89 22.93 -0.87
N ARG A 516 5.40 24.17 -0.99
CA ARG A 516 6.20 25.39 -0.79
C ARG A 516 6.22 25.87 0.66
N ASN A 517 5.11 25.76 1.38
CA ASN A 517 4.92 26.46 2.65
C ASN A 517 4.98 25.54 3.88
N TYR A 518 4.70 24.25 3.75
CA TYR A 518 4.60 23.34 4.90
C TYR A 518 5.60 22.19 4.85
N VAL A 519 5.59 21.39 3.78
CA VAL A 519 6.31 20.11 3.77
C VAL A 519 7.76 20.26 3.38
N GLU A 520 8.62 19.56 4.10
CA GLU A 520 10.02 19.33 3.75
C GLU A 520 10.19 18.02 2.96
N HIS A 521 9.34 17.02 3.22
CA HIS A 521 9.19 15.82 2.39
C HIS A 521 8.28 16.10 1.17
N ASN A 522 7.17 15.37 1.05
CA ASN A 522 6.15 15.54 0.03
C ASN A 522 4.75 15.64 0.66
N ALA A 523 3.83 16.29 -0.04
CA ALA A 523 2.42 16.30 0.30
C ALA A 523 1.69 15.23 -0.53
N SER A 524 1.57 14.02 -0.01
CA SER A 524 0.85 12.96 -0.71
C SER A 524 -0.62 13.33 -0.85
N ASN A 525 -1.05 13.36 -2.10
CA ASN A 525 -2.37 13.76 -2.53
C ASN A 525 -2.77 12.89 -3.72
N THR A 526 -4.00 12.40 -3.70
CA THR A 526 -4.63 11.79 -4.86
C THR A 526 -5.42 12.88 -5.57
N ILE A 527 -5.04 13.17 -6.80
CA ILE A 527 -5.72 14.13 -7.66
C ILE A 527 -6.85 13.38 -8.37
N ASP A 528 -8.09 13.68 -8.02
CA ASP A 528 -9.28 13.24 -8.74
C ASP A 528 -9.41 14.06 -10.02
N VAL A 529 -9.34 13.41 -11.18
CA VAL A 529 -9.34 14.07 -12.50
C VAL A 529 -10.62 13.75 -13.26
N LYS A 530 -11.42 14.78 -13.56
CA LYS A 530 -12.63 14.62 -14.38
C LYS A 530 -12.25 14.39 -15.85
N PRO A 531 -13.10 13.76 -16.68
CA PRO A 531 -12.78 13.43 -18.07
C PRO A 531 -12.24 14.60 -18.91
N GLY A 532 -12.77 15.81 -18.70
CA GLY A 532 -12.33 17.02 -19.42
C GLY A 532 -11.08 17.71 -18.84
N GLU A 533 -10.55 17.24 -17.71
CA GLU A 533 -9.50 17.92 -16.94
C GLU A 533 -8.10 17.29 -17.09
N TRP A 534 -7.97 16.14 -17.77
CA TRP A 534 -6.69 15.43 -17.92
C TRP A 534 -5.57 16.25 -18.57
N ALA A 535 -5.89 17.00 -19.64
CA ALA A 535 -4.93 17.88 -20.29
C ALA A 535 -4.46 19.02 -19.36
N GLN A 536 -5.38 19.53 -18.52
CA GLN A 536 -5.05 20.54 -17.52
C GLN A 536 -4.18 19.94 -16.41
N ALA A 537 -4.48 18.73 -15.94
CA ALA A 537 -3.66 18.01 -14.96
C ALA A 537 -2.20 17.85 -15.44
N GLU A 538 -2.03 17.40 -16.69
CA GLU A 538 -0.72 17.28 -17.35
C GLU A 538 0.00 18.63 -17.39
N GLN A 539 -0.72 19.70 -17.79
CA GLN A 539 -0.16 21.04 -17.88
C GLN A 539 0.30 21.58 -16.52
N ARG A 540 -0.47 21.34 -15.46
CA ARG A 540 -0.14 21.74 -14.10
C ARG A 540 1.12 21.06 -13.57
N VAL A 541 1.28 19.76 -13.84
CA VAL A 541 2.53 19.05 -13.52
C VAL A 541 3.70 19.61 -14.34
N TRP A 542 3.49 19.87 -15.64
CA TRP A 542 4.54 20.40 -16.49
C TRP A 542 5.04 21.76 -16.01
N ASP A 543 4.14 22.69 -15.73
CA ASP A 543 4.49 24.05 -15.30
C ASP A 543 5.06 24.07 -13.89
N GLY A 544 4.53 23.22 -13.00
CA GLY A 544 4.95 23.10 -11.60
C GLY A 544 6.08 22.09 -11.33
N TRP A 545 6.75 21.57 -12.36
CA TRP A 545 7.70 20.44 -12.24
C TRP A 545 8.75 20.64 -11.13
N ASN A 546 9.27 21.86 -10.98
CA ASN A 546 10.32 22.18 -10.01
C ASN A 546 9.85 22.16 -8.54
N ASP A 547 8.53 22.15 -8.30
CA ASP A 547 7.94 22.00 -6.95
C ASP A 547 7.22 20.65 -6.79
N PHE A 548 7.23 19.82 -7.82
CA PHE A 548 6.52 18.54 -7.87
C PHE A 548 7.45 17.40 -7.48
N VAL A 549 7.13 16.65 -6.41
CA VAL A 549 7.76 15.36 -6.08
C VAL A 549 6.93 14.20 -6.62
N GLY A 550 5.65 14.12 -6.28
CA GLY A 550 4.77 13.05 -6.74
C GLY A 550 3.38 13.11 -6.12
N VAL A 551 2.37 12.78 -6.91
CA VAL A 551 0.96 12.64 -6.51
C VAL A 551 0.40 11.38 -7.14
N SER A 552 -0.71 10.87 -6.62
CA SER A 552 -1.49 9.84 -7.31
C SER A 552 -2.52 10.52 -8.21
N PHE A 553 -2.85 9.91 -9.34
CA PHE A 553 -3.95 10.36 -10.21
C PHE A 553 -5.05 9.31 -10.18
N LEU A 554 -6.30 9.75 -10.10
CA LEU A 554 -7.45 8.86 -10.17
C LEU A 554 -8.51 9.47 -11.09
N SER A 555 -9.06 8.66 -12.00
CA SER A 555 -10.21 9.09 -12.79
C SER A 555 -11.41 9.27 -11.86
N HIS A 556 -12.01 10.46 -11.89
CA HIS A 556 -13.08 10.86 -10.98
C HIS A 556 -14.30 9.93 -11.05
N ASP A 557 -14.64 9.52 -12.27
CA ASP A 557 -15.81 8.70 -12.59
C ASP A 557 -15.68 7.28 -12.05
N GLY A 558 -14.45 6.89 -11.69
CA GLY A 558 -14.12 5.76 -10.84
C GLY A 558 -14.64 4.40 -11.28
N GLY A 559 -15.31 4.25 -12.41
CA GLY A 559 -16.10 3.08 -12.76
C GLY A 559 -17.29 2.86 -11.80
N THR A 560 -18.42 2.39 -12.32
CA THR A 560 -19.50 1.86 -11.46
C THR A 560 -19.08 0.50 -10.93
N TYR A 561 -18.29 0.47 -9.85
CA TYR A 561 -17.97 -0.76 -9.15
C TYR A 561 -19.10 -1.13 -8.19
N THR A 562 -19.63 -2.36 -8.33
CA THR A 562 -20.46 -2.98 -7.28
C THR A 562 -19.72 -2.87 -5.94
N LEU A 563 -20.41 -2.61 -4.83
CA LEU A 563 -19.83 -2.49 -3.48
C LEU A 563 -18.59 -1.56 -3.42
N ALA A 564 -18.68 -0.41 -4.10
CA ALA A 564 -17.66 0.64 -4.01
C ALA A 564 -17.34 0.98 -2.54
N PRO A 565 -16.06 1.20 -2.17
CA PRO A 565 -15.69 1.52 -0.79
C PRO A 565 -16.37 2.78 -0.24
N TYR A 566 -16.65 3.73 -1.12
CA TYR A 566 -17.41 4.95 -0.84
C TYR A 566 -18.51 5.04 -1.89
N GLU A 567 -19.76 5.22 -1.46
CA GLU A 567 -20.90 5.41 -2.34
C GLU A 567 -21.71 6.61 -1.83
N ALA A 568 -21.79 7.67 -2.64
CA ALA A 568 -22.61 8.83 -2.30
C ALA A 568 -24.07 8.41 -2.15
N CYS A 569 -24.75 8.93 -1.14
CA CYS A 569 -26.17 8.69 -0.91
C CYS A 569 -26.89 9.99 -0.55
N THR A 570 -28.21 9.97 -0.64
CA THR A 570 -29.09 11.04 -0.18
C THR A 570 -29.13 11.08 1.34
N LYS A 571 -29.59 12.22 1.89
CA LYS A 571 -29.77 12.36 3.34
C LYS A 571 -30.80 11.36 3.86
N GLU A 572 -31.85 11.12 3.09
CA GLU A 572 -32.93 10.19 3.39
C GLU A 572 -32.39 8.75 3.48
N GLU A 573 -31.60 8.30 2.49
CA GLU A 573 -30.94 6.98 2.52
C GLU A 573 -29.99 6.84 3.71
N TYR A 574 -29.23 7.89 4.03
CA TYR A 574 -28.37 7.92 5.21
C TYR A 574 -29.18 7.77 6.51
N GLU A 575 -30.29 8.51 6.66
CA GLU A 575 -31.16 8.46 7.84
C GLU A 575 -31.85 7.10 7.98
N GLU A 576 -32.32 6.51 6.88
CA GLU A 576 -32.91 5.18 6.84
C GLU A 576 -31.90 4.10 7.25
N LEU A 577 -30.71 4.09 6.63
CA LEU A 577 -29.67 3.12 6.98
C LEU A 577 -29.23 3.28 8.44
N LYS A 578 -29.03 4.51 8.91
CA LYS A 578 -28.68 4.79 10.30
C LYS A 578 -29.76 4.32 11.28
N ALA A 579 -31.04 4.53 10.96
CA ALA A 579 -32.16 4.10 11.81
C ALA A 579 -32.28 2.57 11.89
N SER A 580 -31.92 1.86 10.82
CA SER A 580 -31.92 0.39 10.80
C SER A 580 -30.75 -0.25 11.58
N MET A 581 -29.66 0.50 11.81
CA MET A 581 -28.47 -0.03 12.50
C MET A 581 -28.54 0.22 14.01
N ARG A 582 -28.60 -0.87 14.79
CA ARG A 582 -28.45 -0.77 16.25
C ARG A 582 -27.03 -0.33 16.64
N PRO A 583 -26.87 0.46 17.71
CA PRO A 583 -25.55 0.87 18.20
C PRO A 583 -24.63 -0.32 18.49
N PHE A 584 -23.33 -0.13 18.27
CA PHE A 584 -22.32 -1.14 18.57
C PHE A 584 -22.31 -1.49 20.07
N ASP A 585 -22.21 -2.79 20.38
CA ASP A 585 -22.12 -3.31 21.75
C ASP A 585 -20.79 -4.07 21.95
N ALA A 586 -19.90 -3.48 22.74
CA ALA A 586 -18.61 -4.08 23.07
C ALA A 586 -18.74 -5.34 23.94
N GLY A 587 -19.84 -5.50 24.67
CA GLY A 587 -20.14 -6.69 25.46
C GLY A 587 -20.39 -7.92 24.59
N LEU A 588 -21.12 -7.75 23.47
CA LEU A 588 -21.33 -8.82 22.49
C LEU A 588 -20.01 -9.26 21.85
N LEU A 589 -19.14 -8.31 21.51
CA LEU A 589 -17.81 -8.63 20.95
C LEU A 589 -17.01 -9.53 21.91
N HIS A 590 -16.95 -9.15 23.18
CA HIS A 590 -16.23 -9.93 24.21
C HIS A 590 -16.80 -11.32 24.41
N GLN A 591 -18.12 -11.50 24.28
CA GLN A 591 -18.76 -12.82 24.35
C GLN A 591 -18.33 -13.71 23.17
N PHE A 592 -18.32 -13.18 21.94
CA PHE A 592 -17.89 -13.94 20.78
C PHE A 592 -16.39 -14.27 20.83
N GLU A 593 -15.54 -13.32 21.21
CA GLU A 593 -14.10 -13.55 21.40
C GLU A 593 -13.80 -14.61 22.49
N LYS A 594 -14.55 -14.58 23.60
CA LYS A 594 -14.44 -15.59 24.66
C LYS A 594 -14.91 -16.96 24.22
N SER A 595 -16.04 -17.04 23.53
CA SER A 595 -16.59 -18.31 23.05
C SER A 595 -15.63 -19.01 22.08
N GLU A 596 -14.96 -18.25 21.21
CA GLU A 596 -13.86 -18.78 20.38
C GLU A 596 -12.69 -19.25 21.23
N THR A 597 -12.28 -18.46 22.23
CA THR A 597 -11.16 -18.80 23.11
C THR A 597 -11.44 -20.02 24.00
N GLU A 598 -12.68 -20.21 24.47
CA GLU A 598 -13.10 -21.38 25.27
C GLU A 598 -13.27 -22.65 24.41
N ALA A 599 -13.83 -22.54 23.20
CA ALA A 599 -13.88 -23.67 22.26
C ALA A 599 -12.48 -24.12 21.80
N ASP A 600 -11.55 -23.18 21.66
CA ASP A 600 -10.13 -23.46 21.39
C ASP A 600 -9.44 -24.14 22.59
N LEU A 601 -9.82 -23.80 23.82
CA LEU A 601 -9.29 -24.44 25.04
C LEU A 601 -9.88 -25.83 25.26
N GLU A 602 -11.15 -26.07 24.93
CA GLU A 602 -11.78 -27.39 24.99
C GLU A 602 -11.23 -28.37 23.94
N THR A 603 -10.72 -27.87 22.81
CA THR A 603 -9.99 -28.68 21.81
C THR A 603 -8.51 -28.91 22.16
N MET A 604 -8.00 -28.23 23.20
CA MET A 604 -6.67 -28.44 23.76
C MET A 604 -6.73 -29.27 25.05
N GLU A 605 -6.93 -30.59 24.94
CA GLU A 605 -6.57 -31.51 26.02
C GLU A 605 -5.04 -31.54 26.18
N ALA A 606 -4.49 -30.59 26.94
CA ALA A 606 -3.36 -30.74 27.86
C ALA A 606 -2.79 -29.36 28.27
N CYS A 607 -3.13 -28.89 29.47
CA CYS A 607 -2.22 -28.03 30.24
C CYS A 607 -2.59 -28.04 31.74
N SER A 608 -2.06 -29.04 32.46
CA SER A 608 -2.13 -29.21 33.91
C SER A 608 -1.04 -28.46 34.69
N SER A 609 -0.47 -27.37 34.17
CA SER A 609 0.68 -26.69 34.80
C SER A 609 0.47 -25.23 35.22
N GLY A 610 -0.77 -24.71 35.22
CA GLY A 610 -1.19 -23.68 36.17
C GLY A 610 -0.35 -22.39 36.29
N VAL A 611 0.24 -21.86 35.21
CA VAL A 611 0.88 -20.54 35.23
C VAL A 611 0.47 -19.74 33.98
N CYS A 612 -0.28 -18.66 34.21
CA CYS A 612 -0.77 -17.74 33.19
C CYS A 612 0.18 -16.53 33.11
N PRO A 613 0.70 -16.11 31.93
CA PRO A 613 1.42 -14.85 31.82
C PRO A 613 0.44 -13.67 31.67
N ILE A 614 0.70 -12.63 32.44
CA ILE A 614 0.01 -11.34 32.48
C ILE A 614 0.24 -10.59 31.16
N ARG A 615 -0.84 -9.93 30.67
CA ARG A 615 -0.94 -9.15 29.42
C ARG A 615 0.00 -7.94 29.36
#